data_AF-T0SYW1-F1
#
_entry.id   AF-T0SYW1-F1
#
_cell.length_a   1.000
_cell.length_b   1.000
_cell.length_c   1.000
_cell.angle_alpha   90.00
_cell.angle_beta   90.00
_cell.angle_gamma   90.00
#
_symmetry.space_group_name_H-M   'P 1'
#
loop_
_entity.id
_entity.type
_entity.pdbx_description
1 polymer ?
#
loop_
_entity_poly.entity_id
_entity_poly.type
_entity_poly.pdbx_seq_one_letter_code
_entity_poly.pdbx_strand_id
1 'polypeptide(L)'
;MKLINFGEINIDKDIQISEEINFKYNVWRIQYSQSEHISLNFENFSENNNVSNYNDLVILIKILTYYEFPKLFNLNITSWLTTNHRHSYFINVAKNFLLDSGFTSRKMLSNITLSQCKGYIEDCISLFKKRIPGSITKLDSAIYFFDRWSELSHKKRLPKEFRFEYDKYDILDKEKRAELRTLKDEQCDPWQPLDSEIVKSVFDESLKYIQTLSPTIIKCSNLVKEKGRRDDGSSWGTIRKDGRTKHIFKVLENMEIPDIY
;
A
#
# COMPACT_ATOMS: atom_id res chain seq x y z
N MET A 1 -11.51 -1.01 -20.45
CA MET A 1 -12.02 0.30 -20.01
C MET A 1 -11.77 1.34 -21.11
N LYS A 2 -12.77 2.16 -21.46
CA LYS A 2 -12.59 3.27 -22.42
C LYS A 2 -11.68 4.33 -21.79
N LEU A 3 -10.67 4.79 -22.53
CA LEU A 3 -9.76 5.83 -22.06
C LEU A 3 -10.48 7.19 -22.10
N ILE A 4 -10.75 7.76 -20.94
CA ILE A 4 -11.33 9.09 -20.78
C ILE A 4 -10.23 10.12 -20.96
N ASN A 5 -10.47 11.12 -21.80
CA ASN A 5 -9.56 12.26 -21.98
C ASN A 5 -10.02 13.44 -21.14
N PHE A 6 -9.45 13.60 -19.95
CA PHE A 6 -9.78 14.71 -19.04
C PHE A 6 -9.40 16.10 -19.58
N GLY A 7 -8.59 16.19 -20.65
CA GLY A 7 -8.30 17.46 -21.32
C GLY A 7 -9.41 17.98 -22.23
N GLU A 8 -10.41 17.16 -22.56
CA GLU A 8 -11.47 17.47 -23.54
C GLU A 8 -12.88 17.47 -22.94
N ILE A 9 -13.03 17.01 -21.70
CA ILE A 9 -14.33 16.93 -21.02
C ILE A 9 -14.46 17.97 -19.91
N ASN A 10 -15.69 18.33 -19.58
CA ASN A 10 -15.97 19.14 -18.41
C ASN A 10 -15.88 18.26 -17.15
N ILE A 11 -14.82 18.48 -16.36
CA ILE A 11 -14.52 17.74 -15.12
C ILE A 11 -15.48 18.04 -13.96
N ASP A 12 -16.23 19.14 -14.04
CA ASP A 12 -17.19 19.54 -13.02
C ASP A 12 -18.56 18.83 -13.20
N LYS A 13 -18.68 17.98 -14.23
CA LYS A 13 -19.86 17.12 -14.45
C LYS A 13 -19.65 15.72 -13.87
N ASP A 14 -20.75 15.03 -13.60
CA ASP A 14 -20.74 13.61 -13.21
C ASP A 14 -20.14 12.75 -14.33
N ILE A 15 -18.95 12.20 -14.10
CA ILE A 15 -18.22 11.33 -15.04
C ILE A 15 -18.21 9.91 -14.48
N GLN A 16 -18.86 8.98 -15.18
CA GLN A 16 -18.78 7.57 -14.86
C GLN A 16 -17.47 6.98 -15.42
N ILE A 17 -16.67 6.37 -14.55
CA ILE A 17 -15.39 5.74 -14.88
C ILE A 17 -15.58 4.27 -15.26
N SER A 18 -16.39 3.55 -14.47
CA SER A 18 -16.79 2.15 -14.71
C SER A 18 -18.19 1.90 -14.13
N GLU A 19 -18.72 0.67 -14.27
CA GLU A 19 -20.07 0.30 -13.79
C GLU A 19 -20.32 0.64 -12.32
N GLU A 20 -19.28 0.73 -11.48
CA GLU A 20 -19.41 1.00 -10.04
C GLU A 20 -18.58 2.22 -9.56
N ILE A 21 -17.85 2.87 -10.46
CA ILE A 21 -16.95 3.98 -10.10
C ILE A 21 -17.43 5.26 -10.78
N ASN A 22 -17.79 6.26 -9.97
CA ASN A 22 -18.10 7.61 -10.42
C ASN A 22 -17.06 8.59 -9.89
N PHE A 23 -16.59 9.46 -10.78
CA PHE A 23 -15.54 10.45 -10.49
C PHE A 23 -15.93 11.40 -9.35
N LYS A 24 -17.22 11.68 -9.15
CA LYS A 24 -17.70 12.55 -8.05
C LYS A 24 -17.41 12.00 -6.66
N TYR A 25 -17.34 10.67 -6.51
CA TYR A 25 -17.08 10.05 -5.21
C TYR A 25 -15.60 10.16 -4.84
N ASN A 26 -15.32 10.47 -3.58
CA ASN A 26 -13.95 10.58 -3.04
C ASN A 26 -13.39 9.25 -2.52
N VAL A 27 -14.20 8.19 -2.55
CA VAL A 27 -13.76 6.82 -2.30
C VAL A 27 -14.17 5.97 -3.48
N TRP A 28 -13.20 5.36 -4.16
CA TRP A 28 -13.47 4.41 -5.24
C TRP A 28 -13.24 3.00 -4.72
N ARG A 29 -14.32 2.21 -4.67
CA ARG A 29 -14.27 0.80 -4.32
C ARG A 29 -14.22 0.00 -5.62
N ILE A 30 -13.23 -0.86 -5.72
CA ILE A 30 -12.94 -1.62 -6.93
C ILE A 30 -12.92 -3.09 -6.55
N GLN A 31 -13.92 -3.84 -7.00
CA GLN A 31 -13.90 -5.29 -6.96
C GLN A 31 -13.34 -5.79 -8.29
N TYR A 32 -12.22 -6.52 -8.23
CA TYR A 32 -11.57 -7.05 -9.43
C TYR A 32 -11.47 -8.58 -9.45
N SER A 33 -11.79 -9.24 -8.34
CA SER A 33 -12.08 -10.67 -8.26
C SER A 33 -13.16 -10.93 -7.20
N GLN A 34 -13.69 -12.16 -7.11
CA GLN A 34 -14.76 -12.48 -6.15
C GLN A 34 -14.35 -12.26 -4.69
N SER A 35 -13.06 -12.36 -4.37
CA SER A 35 -12.51 -12.23 -3.02
C SER A 35 -11.64 -10.99 -2.81
N GLU A 36 -11.27 -10.27 -3.87
CA GLU A 36 -10.34 -9.14 -3.76
C GLU A 36 -10.99 -7.80 -4.07
N HIS A 37 -10.77 -6.87 -3.14
CA HIS A 37 -11.30 -5.52 -3.18
C HIS A 37 -10.18 -4.53 -2.88
N ILE A 38 -10.17 -3.41 -3.60
CA ILE A 38 -9.34 -2.25 -3.29
C ILE A 38 -10.25 -1.06 -3.03
N SER A 39 -9.88 -0.23 -2.05
CA SER A 39 -10.55 1.02 -1.75
C SER A 39 -9.54 2.16 -1.87
N LEU A 40 -9.70 3.01 -2.88
CA LEU A 40 -8.88 4.19 -3.09
C LEU A 40 -9.57 5.38 -2.40
N ASN A 41 -9.01 5.86 -1.29
CA ASN A 41 -9.54 7.01 -0.54
C ASN A 41 -8.76 8.27 -0.91
N PHE A 42 -9.40 9.16 -1.67
CA PHE A 42 -8.80 10.39 -2.15
C PHE A 42 -8.74 11.51 -1.10
N GLU A 43 -9.26 11.30 0.11
CA GLU A 43 -9.26 12.29 1.19
C GLU A 43 -8.16 12.02 2.23
N ASN A 44 -7.46 10.89 2.11
CA ASN A 44 -6.52 10.35 3.09
C ASN A 44 -5.20 11.15 3.25
N PHE A 45 -5.15 12.36 2.68
CA PHE A 45 -4.07 13.33 2.90
C PHE A 45 -4.46 14.44 3.88
N SER A 46 -5.75 14.61 4.21
CA SER A 46 -6.24 15.68 5.09
C SER A 46 -6.52 15.16 6.51
N GLU A 47 -6.03 15.83 7.54
CA GLU A 47 -6.18 15.38 8.95
C GLU A 47 -7.61 15.55 9.49
N ASN A 48 -8.39 16.47 8.91
CA ASN A 48 -9.74 16.82 9.37
C ASN A 48 -10.86 16.36 8.42
N ASN A 49 -10.56 15.57 7.38
CA ASN A 49 -11.51 15.13 6.35
C ASN A 49 -12.34 16.26 5.71
N ASN A 50 -11.88 17.52 5.80
CA ASN A 50 -12.62 18.66 5.28
C ASN A 50 -12.19 18.95 3.83
N VAL A 51 -12.76 18.18 2.90
CA VAL A 51 -12.40 18.20 1.48
C VAL A 51 -12.84 19.47 0.76
N SER A 52 -13.79 20.23 1.31
CA SER A 52 -14.30 21.45 0.65
C SER A 52 -13.19 22.45 0.32
N ASN A 53 -12.13 22.49 1.15
CA ASN A 53 -11.02 23.42 0.99
C ASN A 53 -9.92 22.92 0.03
N TYR A 54 -9.98 21.65 -0.39
CA TYR A 54 -8.91 20.99 -1.15
C TYR A 54 -9.45 20.19 -2.35
N ASN A 55 -10.64 20.53 -2.84
CA ASN A 55 -11.33 19.77 -3.89
C ASN A 55 -10.52 19.69 -5.19
N ASP A 56 -9.81 20.76 -5.56
CA ASP A 56 -8.96 20.75 -6.76
C ASP A 56 -7.78 19.77 -6.62
N LEU A 57 -7.21 19.66 -5.42
CA LEU A 57 -6.16 18.68 -5.13
C LEU A 57 -6.72 17.25 -5.24
N VAL A 58 -7.91 17.00 -4.70
CA VAL A 58 -8.61 15.70 -4.84
C VAL A 58 -8.85 15.38 -6.33
N ILE A 59 -9.31 16.34 -7.12
CA ILE A 59 -9.54 16.17 -8.56
C ILE A 59 -8.24 15.79 -9.27
N LEU A 60 -7.13 16.50 -9.00
CA LEU A 60 -5.84 16.17 -9.59
C LEU A 60 -5.44 14.73 -9.28
N ILE A 61 -5.50 14.32 -8.01
CA ILE A 61 -5.11 12.95 -7.58
C ILE A 61 -6.01 11.90 -8.23
N LYS A 62 -7.32 12.14 -8.33
CA LYS A 62 -8.26 11.24 -9.03
C LYS A 62 -7.88 11.06 -10.50
N ILE A 63 -7.59 12.14 -11.21
CA ILE A 63 -7.20 12.07 -12.62
C ILE A 63 -5.87 11.31 -12.77
N LEU A 64 -4.86 11.63 -11.96
CA LEU A 64 -3.57 10.93 -11.98
C LEU A 64 -3.76 9.43 -11.71
N THR A 65 -4.55 9.08 -10.69
CA THR A 65 -4.84 7.69 -10.29
C THR A 65 -5.59 6.93 -11.39
N TYR A 66 -6.57 7.55 -12.05
CA TYR A 66 -7.30 6.94 -13.15
C TYR A 66 -6.37 6.47 -14.29
N TYR A 67 -5.36 7.27 -14.64
CA TYR A 67 -4.43 6.91 -15.72
C TYR A 67 -3.49 5.76 -15.38
N GLU A 68 -3.46 5.33 -14.10
CA GLU A 68 -2.76 4.15 -13.61
C GLU A 68 -3.62 2.88 -13.54
N PHE A 69 -4.90 2.95 -13.94
CA PHE A 69 -5.75 1.77 -13.99
C PHE A 69 -5.20 0.72 -14.97
N PRO A 70 -5.45 -0.58 -14.73
CA PRO A 70 -5.07 -1.64 -15.66
C PRO A 70 -5.64 -1.38 -17.06
N LYS A 71 -4.76 -1.36 -18.06
CA LYS A 71 -5.15 -1.13 -19.47
C LYS A 71 -5.30 -2.47 -20.16
N LEU A 72 -6.44 -2.68 -20.84
CA LEU A 72 -6.76 -3.93 -21.54
C LEU A 72 -5.68 -4.35 -22.58
N PHE A 73 -4.93 -3.41 -23.13
CA PHE A 73 -3.92 -3.68 -24.16
C PHE A 73 -2.52 -4.01 -23.62
N ASN A 74 -2.28 -3.88 -22.30
CA ASN A 74 -0.95 -4.12 -21.74
C ASN A 74 -1.05 -4.69 -20.32
N LEU A 75 -1.49 -5.96 -20.25
CA LEU A 75 -1.71 -6.71 -19.00
C LEU A 75 -0.43 -6.90 -18.16
N ASN A 76 0.75 -6.61 -18.72
CA ASN A 76 2.04 -6.84 -18.07
C ASN A 76 2.60 -5.65 -17.27
N ILE A 77 1.93 -4.48 -17.23
CA ILE A 77 2.52 -3.25 -16.67
C ILE A 77 1.76 -2.67 -15.48
N THR A 78 0.42 -2.66 -15.49
CA THR A 78 -0.38 -2.08 -14.39
C THR A 78 -1.43 -3.07 -13.91
N SER A 79 -1.24 -3.60 -12.70
CA SER A 79 -2.26 -4.34 -11.96
C SER A 79 -3.01 -3.41 -11.01
N TRP A 80 -4.14 -3.86 -10.46
CA TRP A 80 -4.86 -3.11 -9.43
C TRP A 80 -4.01 -2.86 -8.18
N LEU A 81 -3.10 -3.78 -7.84
CA LEU A 81 -2.11 -3.58 -6.78
C LEU A 81 -1.14 -2.45 -7.12
N THR A 82 -0.64 -2.41 -8.37
CA THR A 82 0.17 -1.28 -8.85
C THR A 82 -0.60 0.03 -8.77
N THR A 83 -1.85 0.06 -9.24
CA THR A 83 -2.72 1.25 -9.14
C THR A 83 -2.85 1.72 -7.70
N ASN A 84 -3.08 0.80 -6.74
CA ASN A 84 -3.19 1.13 -5.32
C ASN A 84 -1.88 1.74 -4.78
N HIS A 85 -0.74 1.14 -5.12
CA HIS A 85 0.58 1.66 -4.72
C HIS A 85 0.85 3.06 -5.30
N ARG A 86 0.52 3.28 -6.57
CA ARG A 86 0.67 4.59 -7.23
C ARG A 86 -0.29 5.64 -6.67
N HIS A 87 -1.51 5.25 -6.32
CA HIS A 87 -2.44 6.09 -5.59
C HIS A 87 -1.82 6.57 -4.26
N SER A 88 -1.24 5.66 -3.47
CA SER A 88 -0.54 6.04 -2.23
C SER A 88 0.62 7.01 -2.47
N TYR A 89 1.35 6.88 -3.57
CA TYR A 89 2.40 7.83 -3.95
C TYR A 89 1.84 9.22 -4.22
N PHE A 90 0.73 9.31 -4.96
CA PHE A 90 0.08 10.59 -5.22
C PHE A 90 -0.47 11.23 -3.93
N ILE A 91 -1.05 10.44 -3.03
CA ILE A 91 -1.50 10.90 -1.70
C ILE A 91 -0.32 11.41 -0.87
N ASN A 92 0.82 10.71 -0.89
CA ASN A 92 2.01 11.12 -0.15
C ASN A 92 2.55 12.48 -0.61
N VAL A 93 2.59 12.74 -1.92
CA VAL A 93 3.04 14.06 -2.43
C VAL A 93 1.98 15.13 -2.18
N ALA A 94 0.69 14.78 -2.30
CA ALA A 94 -0.38 15.68 -1.94
C ALA A 94 -0.29 16.15 -0.48
N LYS A 95 0.01 15.23 0.45
CA LYS A 95 0.21 15.54 1.87
C LYS A 95 1.49 16.36 2.08
N ASN A 96 2.65 15.77 1.75
CA ASN A 96 3.96 16.26 2.19
C ASN A 96 4.54 17.41 1.35
N PHE A 97 3.85 17.82 0.28
CA PHE A 97 4.29 18.91 -0.58
C PHE A 97 3.15 19.87 -0.88
N LEU A 98 2.08 19.39 -1.51
CA LEU A 98 1.03 20.29 -2.01
C LEU A 98 0.24 20.92 -0.87
N LEU A 99 -0.26 20.12 0.07
CA LEU A 99 -0.99 20.60 1.23
C LEU A 99 -0.07 21.40 2.17
N ASP A 100 1.10 20.84 2.51
CA ASP A 100 2.08 21.50 3.39
C ASP A 100 2.55 22.87 2.87
N SER A 101 2.62 23.03 1.54
CA SER A 101 2.99 24.31 0.90
C SER A 101 1.80 25.20 0.56
N GLY A 102 0.56 24.79 0.87
CA GLY A 102 -0.66 25.55 0.60
C GLY A 102 -1.17 25.51 -0.84
N PHE A 103 -0.64 24.63 -1.71
CA PHE A 103 -1.09 24.47 -3.10
C PHE A 103 -2.39 23.67 -3.20
N THR A 104 -3.51 24.36 -2.98
CA THR A 104 -4.81 23.72 -2.72
C THR A 104 -5.87 23.97 -3.80
N SER A 105 -5.65 24.98 -4.66
CA SER A 105 -6.56 25.39 -5.73
C SER A 105 -5.92 25.28 -7.11
N ARG A 106 -6.72 25.17 -8.17
CA ARG A 106 -6.29 25.19 -9.59
C ARG A 106 -5.29 26.33 -9.87
N LYS A 107 -5.59 27.54 -9.40
CA LYS A 107 -4.74 28.74 -9.59
C LYS A 107 -3.38 28.61 -8.88
N MET A 108 -3.35 27.97 -7.71
CA MET A 108 -2.10 27.75 -6.98
C MET A 108 -1.28 26.64 -7.63
N LEU A 109 -1.92 25.55 -8.04
CA LEU A 109 -1.28 24.44 -8.74
C LEU A 109 -0.63 24.89 -10.05
N SER A 110 -1.29 25.76 -10.82
CA SER A 110 -0.72 26.33 -12.06
C SER A 110 0.44 27.31 -11.83
N ASN A 111 0.63 27.79 -10.60
CA ASN A 111 1.66 28.76 -10.23
C ASN A 111 2.83 28.12 -9.47
N ILE A 112 2.85 26.79 -9.31
CA ILE A 112 3.98 26.10 -8.72
C ILE A 112 5.21 26.37 -9.57
N THR A 113 6.29 26.81 -8.94
CA THR A 113 7.54 27.13 -9.63
C THR A 113 8.44 25.91 -9.75
N LEU A 114 9.30 25.92 -10.77
CA LEU A 114 10.34 24.90 -10.94
C LEU A 114 11.26 24.82 -9.71
N SER A 115 11.57 25.97 -9.09
CA SER A 115 12.41 26.05 -7.89
C SER A 115 11.78 25.30 -6.71
N GLN A 116 10.46 25.44 -6.49
CA GLN A 116 9.75 24.71 -5.44
C GLN A 116 9.74 23.20 -5.69
N CYS A 117 9.58 22.77 -6.95
CA CYS A 117 9.65 21.35 -7.31
C CYS A 117 11.05 20.78 -7.06
N LYS A 118 12.10 21.50 -7.46
CA LYS A 118 13.51 21.12 -7.22
C LYS A 118 13.81 21.07 -5.73
N GLY A 119 13.40 22.08 -4.97
CA GLY A 119 13.58 22.14 -3.53
C GLY A 119 12.97 20.93 -2.83
N TYR A 120 11.72 20.58 -3.15
CA TYR A 120 11.07 19.41 -2.57
C TYR A 120 11.79 18.09 -2.92
N ILE A 121 12.27 17.93 -4.15
CA ILE A 121 13.05 16.75 -4.55
C ILE A 121 14.38 16.68 -3.80
N GLU A 122 15.12 17.79 -3.70
CA GLU A 122 16.38 17.84 -2.95
C GLU A 122 16.19 17.55 -1.45
N ASP A 123 15.10 18.02 -0.85
CA ASP A 123 14.74 17.67 0.53
C ASP A 123 14.50 16.15 0.67
N CYS A 124 13.80 15.54 -0.27
CA CYS A 124 13.59 14.09 -0.30
C CYS A 124 14.92 13.32 -0.46
N ILE A 125 15.80 13.80 -1.34
CA ILE A 125 17.14 13.21 -1.54
C ILE A 125 17.98 13.32 -0.27
N SER A 126 17.94 14.47 0.40
CA SER A 126 18.65 14.72 1.66
C SER A 126 18.20 13.77 2.76
N LEU A 127 16.88 13.57 2.92
CA LEU A 127 16.31 12.61 3.87
C LEU A 127 16.73 11.17 3.55
N PHE A 128 16.75 10.82 2.26
CA PHE A 128 17.16 9.50 1.80
C PHE A 128 18.65 9.23 2.09
N LYS A 129 19.53 10.19 1.77
CA LYS A 129 20.97 10.10 2.08
C LYS A 129 21.24 9.95 3.59
N LYS A 130 20.38 10.54 4.43
CA LYS A 130 20.45 10.43 5.90
C LYS A 130 19.82 9.13 6.45
N ARG A 131 19.33 8.23 5.60
CA ARG A 131 18.68 6.96 5.98
C ARG A 131 17.50 7.14 6.94
N ILE A 132 16.75 8.23 6.79
CA ILE A 132 15.56 8.45 7.62
C ILE A 132 14.50 7.39 7.26
N PRO A 133 13.85 6.73 8.23
CA PRO A 133 12.78 5.76 7.95
C PRO A 133 11.70 6.33 7.03
N GLY A 134 11.29 5.56 6.01
CA GLY A 134 10.28 5.97 5.03
C GLY A 134 10.75 7.01 3.97
N SER A 135 11.98 7.51 4.06
CA SER A 135 12.52 8.49 3.10
C SER A 135 12.59 7.98 1.67
N ILE A 136 12.88 6.69 1.45
CA ILE A 136 12.86 6.09 0.12
C ILE A 136 11.47 6.17 -0.51
N THR A 137 10.43 5.84 0.24
CA THR A 137 9.05 5.91 -0.23
C THR A 137 8.66 7.35 -0.54
N LYS A 138 9.09 8.32 0.27
CA LYS A 138 8.86 9.75 0.02
C LYS A 138 9.54 10.21 -1.28
N LEU A 139 10.80 9.83 -1.49
CA LEU A 139 11.56 10.13 -2.71
C LEU A 139 10.95 9.48 -3.95
N ASP A 140 10.60 8.19 -3.88
CA ASP A 140 9.93 7.47 -4.97
C ASP A 140 8.58 8.08 -5.33
N SER A 141 7.81 8.47 -4.31
CA SER A 141 6.53 9.14 -4.49
C SER A 141 6.71 10.47 -5.24
N ALA A 142 7.69 11.27 -4.82
CA ALA A 142 7.99 12.57 -5.42
C ALA A 142 8.42 12.45 -6.89
N ILE A 143 9.39 11.60 -7.19
CA ILE A 143 9.88 11.39 -8.57
C ILE A 143 8.74 10.90 -9.46
N TYR A 144 7.99 9.90 -9.00
CA TYR A 144 6.90 9.33 -9.78
C TYR A 144 5.76 10.33 -10.01
N PHE A 145 5.38 11.11 -9.00
CA PHE A 145 4.34 12.13 -9.12
C PHE A 145 4.68 13.15 -10.21
N PHE A 146 5.87 13.75 -10.17
CA PHE A 146 6.26 14.75 -11.18
C PHE A 146 6.41 14.14 -12.58
N ASP A 147 6.95 12.92 -12.70
CA ASP A 147 7.04 12.21 -13.98
C ASP A 147 5.65 12.03 -14.61
N ARG A 148 4.68 11.57 -13.82
CA ARG A 148 3.31 11.35 -14.30
C ARG A 148 2.58 12.64 -14.59
N TRP A 149 2.74 13.65 -13.75
CA TRP A 149 2.13 14.95 -13.95
C TRP A 149 2.63 15.63 -15.22
N SER A 150 3.95 15.63 -15.44
CA SER A 150 4.59 16.13 -16.65
C SER A 150 4.13 15.35 -17.90
N GLU A 151 4.17 14.02 -17.88
CA GLU A 151 3.77 13.19 -19.02
C GLU A 151 2.32 13.39 -19.47
N LEU A 152 1.39 13.46 -18.52
CA LEU A 152 -0.03 13.68 -18.81
C LEU A 152 -0.28 15.11 -19.30
N SER A 153 0.49 16.09 -18.81
CA SER A 153 0.42 17.48 -19.26
C SER A 153 0.89 17.64 -20.69
N HIS A 154 2.04 17.07 -21.05
CA HIS A 154 2.56 17.07 -22.42
C HIS A 154 1.61 16.39 -23.41
N LYS A 155 0.96 15.30 -22.99
CA LYS A 155 -0.05 14.60 -23.81
C LYS A 155 -1.41 15.30 -23.84
N LYS A 156 -1.54 16.48 -23.22
CA LYS A 156 -2.79 17.27 -23.10
C LYS A 156 -3.95 16.45 -22.50
N ARG A 157 -3.62 15.50 -21.62
CA ARG A 157 -4.57 14.59 -20.95
C ARG A 157 -5.17 15.16 -19.68
N LEU A 158 -4.68 16.31 -19.24
CA LEU A 158 -5.19 17.08 -18.11
C LEU A 158 -5.91 18.35 -18.62
N PRO A 159 -6.94 18.82 -17.87
CA PRO A 159 -7.50 20.16 -18.06
C PRO A 159 -6.40 21.22 -17.98
N LYS A 160 -6.56 22.34 -18.69
CA LYS A 160 -5.51 23.36 -18.83
C LYS A 160 -5.02 23.87 -17.46
N GLU A 161 -5.93 24.00 -16.52
CA GLU A 161 -5.72 24.49 -15.15
C GLU A 161 -4.93 23.52 -14.27
N PHE A 162 -4.88 22.24 -14.66
CA PHE A 162 -4.13 21.19 -13.97
C PHE A 162 -2.87 20.77 -14.73
N ARG A 163 -2.52 21.44 -15.83
CA ARG A 163 -1.30 21.11 -16.57
C ARG A 163 -0.09 21.63 -15.82
N PHE A 164 0.93 20.78 -15.81
CA PHE A 164 2.25 21.07 -15.32
C PHE A 164 3.11 21.56 -16.48
N GLU A 165 3.78 22.69 -16.28
CA GLU A 165 4.51 23.37 -17.35
C GLU A 165 5.93 22.83 -17.57
N TYR A 166 6.47 22.09 -16.60
CA TYR A 166 7.86 21.65 -16.59
C TYR A 166 8.02 20.23 -17.13
N ASP A 167 9.12 19.98 -17.86
CA ASP A 167 9.53 18.63 -18.19
C ASP A 167 10.11 17.95 -16.94
N LYS A 168 9.91 16.63 -16.83
CA LYS A 168 10.41 15.85 -15.70
C LYS A 168 11.94 15.89 -15.54
N TYR A 169 12.68 16.12 -16.62
CA TYR A 169 14.13 16.28 -16.61
C TYR A 169 14.58 17.69 -16.23
N ASP A 170 13.68 18.69 -16.31
CA ASP A 170 13.98 20.02 -15.77
C ASP A 170 14.05 20.01 -14.25
N ILE A 171 13.26 19.14 -13.60
CA ILE A 171 13.20 18.99 -12.13
C ILE A 171 14.34 18.13 -11.63
N LEU A 172 14.53 16.96 -12.25
CA LEU A 172 15.56 16.01 -11.90
C LEU A 172 16.15 15.44 -13.18
N ASP A 173 17.36 15.87 -13.51
CA ASP A 173 18.05 15.49 -14.74
C ASP A 173 18.42 13.99 -14.77
N LYS A 174 18.88 13.54 -15.94
CA LYS A 174 19.20 12.13 -16.17
C LYS A 174 20.42 11.66 -15.39
N GLU A 175 21.41 12.53 -15.16
CA GLU A 175 22.64 12.20 -14.46
C GLU A 175 22.35 11.95 -12.99
N LYS A 176 21.66 12.88 -12.32
CA LYS A 176 21.19 12.72 -10.94
C LYS A 176 20.27 11.51 -10.77
N ARG A 177 19.41 11.21 -11.75
CA ARG A 177 18.58 9.99 -11.71
C ARG A 177 19.43 8.72 -11.73
N ALA A 178 20.49 8.70 -12.53
CA ALA A 178 21.42 7.57 -12.57
C ALA A 178 22.15 7.41 -11.24
N GLU A 179 22.66 8.50 -10.66
CA GLU A 179 23.30 8.51 -9.34
C GLU A 179 22.36 7.99 -8.24
N LEU A 180 21.11 8.47 -8.21
CA LEU A 180 20.11 8.03 -7.23
C LEU A 180 19.74 6.56 -7.39
N ARG A 181 19.77 6.02 -8.61
CA ARG A 181 19.56 4.60 -8.84
C ARG A 181 20.68 3.76 -8.21
N THR A 182 21.93 4.12 -8.48
CA THR A 182 23.09 3.46 -7.86
C THR A 182 23.02 3.54 -6.33
N LEU A 183 22.71 4.72 -5.78
CA LEU A 183 22.58 4.90 -4.33
C LEU A 183 21.46 4.04 -3.72
N LYS A 184 20.34 3.86 -4.44
CA LYS A 184 19.25 2.97 -3.99
C LYS A 184 19.67 1.51 -4.02
N ASP A 185 20.35 1.10 -5.08
CA ASP A 185 20.84 -0.27 -5.19
C ASP A 185 21.85 -0.57 -4.05
N GLU A 186 22.69 0.39 -3.66
CA GLU A 186 23.62 0.25 -2.52
C GLU A 186 22.93 0.22 -1.15
N GLN A 187 21.90 1.06 -0.92
CA GLN A 187 21.26 1.20 0.40
C GLN A 187 20.07 0.26 0.63
N CYS A 188 19.48 -0.25 -0.44
CA CYS A 188 18.31 -1.13 -0.40
C CYS A 188 18.60 -2.49 -1.01
N ASP A 189 19.88 -2.87 -1.07
CA ASP A 189 20.29 -4.19 -1.53
C ASP A 189 19.59 -5.27 -0.70
N PRO A 190 18.70 -6.09 -1.31
CA PRO A 190 18.03 -7.17 -0.60
C PRO A 190 19.01 -8.26 -0.14
N TRP A 191 20.27 -8.23 -0.58
CA TRP A 191 21.33 -9.12 -0.14
C TRP A 191 22.09 -8.63 1.10
N GLN A 192 21.67 -7.53 1.73
CA GLN A 192 22.18 -7.16 3.04
C GLN A 192 21.76 -8.23 4.07
N PRO A 193 22.68 -8.74 4.91
CA PRO A 193 22.33 -9.68 5.95
C PRO A 193 21.31 -9.04 6.90
N LEU A 194 20.27 -9.79 7.28
CA LEU A 194 19.30 -9.35 8.27
C LEU A 194 20.02 -8.93 9.55
N ASP A 195 19.53 -7.87 10.19
CA ASP A 195 20.06 -7.41 11.46
C ASP A 195 20.05 -8.55 12.49
N SER A 196 21.13 -8.66 13.26
CA SER A 196 21.30 -9.74 14.24
C SER A 196 20.16 -9.82 15.26
N GLU A 197 19.52 -8.69 15.57
CA GLU A 197 18.35 -8.62 16.45
C GLU A 197 17.11 -9.30 15.84
N ILE A 198 16.88 -9.10 14.53
CA ILE A 198 15.77 -9.74 13.81
C ILE A 198 16.03 -11.25 13.71
N VAL A 199 17.25 -11.65 13.34
CA VAL A 199 17.64 -13.07 13.24
C VAL A 199 17.46 -13.75 14.59
N LYS A 200 17.92 -13.11 15.68
CA LYS A 200 17.81 -13.65 17.03
C LYS A 200 16.35 -13.77 17.48
N SER A 201 15.52 -12.74 17.26
CA SER A 201 14.10 -12.79 17.63
C SER A 201 13.36 -13.92 16.91
N VAL A 202 13.58 -14.08 15.60
CA VAL A 202 12.97 -15.16 14.82
C VAL A 202 13.49 -16.53 15.27
N PHE A 203 14.79 -16.65 15.54
CA PHE A 203 15.39 -17.88 16.05
C PHE A 203 14.84 -18.26 17.42
N ASP A 204 14.78 -17.32 18.37
CA ASP A 204 14.32 -17.54 19.74
C ASP A 204 12.84 -17.95 19.77
N GLU A 205 11.98 -17.29 18.97
CA GLU A 205 10.57 -17.68 18.81
C GLU A 205 10.42 -19.06 18.16
N SER A 206 11.22 -19.36 17.14
CA SER A 206 11.23 -20.69 16.51
C SER A 206 11.67 -21.78 17.50
N LEU A 207 12.68 -21.49 18.32
CA LEU A 207 13.17 -22.39 19.37
C LEU A 207 12.09 -22.62 20.43
N LYS A 208 11.43 -21.55 20.91
CA LYS A 208 10.29 -21.61 21.85
C LYS A 208 9.17 -22.48 21.28
N TYR A 209 8.81 -22.29 20.03
CA TYR A 209 7.80 -23.11 19.38
C TYR A 209 8.20 -24.60 19.34
N ILE A 210 9.42 -24.92 18.89
CA ILE A 210 9.86 -26.30 18.70
C ILE A 210 10.10 -27.02 20.03
N GLN A 211 10.78 -26.38 20.98
CA GLN A 211 11.22 -27.03 22.21
C GLN A 211 10.19 -26.94 23.32
N THR A 212 9.50 -25.81 23.43
CA THR A 212 8.60 -25.52 24.55
C THR A 212 7.16 -25.89 24.22
N LEU A 213 6.66 -25.51 23.03
CA LEU A 213 5.23 -25.67 22.69
C LEU A 213 4.93 -27.00 21.96
N SER A 214 5.76 -27.39 21.00
CA SER A 214 5.54 -28.56 20.15
C SER A 214 5.30 -29.88 20.92
N PRO A 215 6.06 -30.21 21.99
CA PRO A 215 5.83 -31.46 22.74
C PRO A 215 4.40 -31.55 23.31
N THR A 216 3.90 -30.46 23.87
CA THR A 216 2.54 -30.37 24.42
C THR A 216 1.49 -30.44 23.31
N ILE A 217 1.71 -29.76 22.18
CA ILE A 217 0.82 -29.83 21.00
C ILE A 217 0.73 -31.26 20.46
N ILE A 218 1.86 -31.94 20.30
CA ILE A 218 1.92 -33.33 19.83
C ILE A 218 1.21 -34.26 20.82
N LYS A 219 1.46 -34.09 22.12
CA LYS A 219 0.80 -34.88 23.18
C LYS A 219 -0.72 -34.70 23.16
N CYS A 220 -1.21 -33.46 23.03
CA CYS A 220 -2.63 -33.17 22.87
C CYS A 220 -3.21 -33.82 21.59
N SER A 221 -2.51 -33.71 20.47
CA SER A 221 -2.92 -34.32 19.19
C SER A 221 -3.05 -35.83 19.30
N ASN A 222 -2.09 -36.49 19.96
CA ASN A 222 -2.13 -37.93 20.18
C ASN A 222 -3.29 -38.34 21.11
N LEU A 223 -3.52 -37.61 22.20
CA LEU A 223 -4.66 -37.86 23.10
C LEU A 223 -6.02 -37.73 22.40
N VAL A 224 -6.15 -36.80 21.46
CA VAL A 224 -7.37 -36.66 20.65
C VAL A 224 -7.54 -37.86 19.71
N LYS A 225 -6.45 -38.40 19.15
CA LYS A 225 -6.49 -39.59 18.28
C LYS A 225 -6.79 -40.88 19.05
N GLU A 226 -6.39 -40.98 20.31
CA GLU A 226 -6.70 -42.11 21.20
C GLU A 226 -8.16 -42.16 21.65
N LYS A 227 -8.91 -41.07 21.44
CA LYS A 227 -10.34 -41.01 21.70
C LYS A 227 -11.01 -42.03 20.79
N GLY A 228 -11.36 -43.21 21.31
CA GLY A 228 -12.02 -44.24 20.50
C GLY A 228 -13.18 -43.67 19.68
N ARG A 229 -13.38 -44.19 18.46
CA ARG A 229 -14.56 -43.86 17.67
C ARG A 229 -15.82 -44.31 18.43
N ARG A 230 -16.94 -43.64 18.16
CA ARG A 230 -18.25 -44.11 18.64
C ARG A 230 -18.50 -45.54 18.14
N ASP A 231 -19.35 -46.29 18.83
CA ASP A 231 -19.64 -47.70 18.50
C ASP A 231 -20.18 -47.91 17.06
N ASP A 232 -20.65 -46.83 16.42
CA ASP A 232 -21.13 -46.76 15.03
C ASP A 232 -20.04 -46.36 14.01
N GLY A 233 -18.82 -46.08 14.46
CA GLY A 233 -17.67 -45.70 13.62
C GLY A 233 -17.76 -44.33 12.93
N SER A 234 -18.86 -43.59 13.11
CA SER A 234 -19.23 -42.42 12.30
C SER A 234 -18.48 -41.13 12.69
N SER A 235 -18.08 -41.04 13.95
CA SER A 235 -17.50 -39.82 14.54
C SER A 235 -16.62 -40.11 15.76
N TRP A 236 -15.74 -39.15 16.10
CA TRP A 236 -14.97 -39.19 17.33
C TRP A 236 -15.90 -39.13 18.55
N GLY A 237 -15.70 -40.01 19.54
CA GLY A 237 -16.53 -40.03 20.74
C GLY A 237 -16.51 -38.71 21.51
N THR A 238 -17.66 -38.25 22.00
CA THR A 238 -17.73 -37.17 23.00
C THR A 238 -17.04 -37.62 24.30
N ILE A 239 -16.43 -36.71 25.06
CA ILE A 239 -15.92 -37.04 26.40
C ILE A 239 -17.14 -37.40 27.26
N ARG A 240 -17.29 -38.68 27.60
CA ARG A 240 -18.48 -39.21 28.29
C ARG A 240 -18.26 -39.24 29.82
N LYS A 241 -19.34 -39.02 30.59
CA LYS A 241 -19.38 -39.16 32.06
C LYS A 241 -19.25 -40.61 32.55
N ASP A 242 -19.29 -41.61 31.65
CA ASP A 242 -19.27 -43.04 31.95
C ASP A 242 -17.86 -43.60 32.30
N GLY A 243 -16.83 -42.75 32.26
CA GLY A 243 -15.50 -43.10 32.75
C GLY A 243 -14.54 -43.65 31.69
N ARG A 244 -14.99 -43.98 30.47
CA ARG A 244 -14.12 -44.57 29.43
C ARG A 244 -13.03 -43.61 28.93
N THR A 245 -13.31 -42.30 28.92
CA THR A 245 -12.33 -41.24 28.59
C THR A 245 -11.79 -40.51 29.82
N LYS A 246 -12.01 -41.05 31.03
CA LYS A 246 -11.57 -40.41 32.31
C LYS A 246 -10.05 -40.31 32.39
N HIS A 247 -9.32 -41.24 31.79
CA HIS A 247 -7.87 -41.20 31.71
C HIS A 247 -7.39 -40.01 30.83
N ILE A 248 -8.02 -39.78 29.67
CA ILE A 248 -7.72 -38.62 28.81
C ILE A 248 -7.96 -37.31 29.56
N PHE A 249 -9.10 -37.20 30.26
CA PHE A 249 -9.42 -36.01 31.07
C PHE A 249 -8.37 -35.77 32.16
N LYS A 250 -7.99 -36.82 32.91
CA LYS A 250 -6.92 -36.71 33.92
C LYS A 250 -5.58 -36.32 33.32
N VAL A 251 -5.24 -36.81 32.13
CA VAL A 251 -3.98 -36.44 31.47
C VAL A 251 -3.99 -34.99 31.01
N LEU A 252 -5.13 -34.48 30.51
CA LEU A 252 -5.28 -33.07 30.13
C LEU A 252 -5.31 -32.14 31.36
N GLU A 253 -6.01 -32.52 32.43
CA GLU A 253 -6.10 -31.75 33.68
C GLU A 253 -4.74 -31.58 34.37
N ASN A 254 -3.87 -32.59 34.30
CA ASN A 254 -2.53 -32.55 34.89
C ASN A 254 -1.44 -32.21 33.86
N MET A 255 -1.81 -31.73 32.68
CA MET A 255 -0.83 -31.36 31.66
C MET A 255 -0.22 -30.00 32.00
N GLU A 256 1.10 -29.93 32.10
CA GLU A 256 1.81 -28.65 32.16
C GLU A 256 1.64 -27.94 30.81
N ILE A 257 0.82 -26.89 30.83
CA ILE A 257 0.65 -26.00 29.69
C ILE A 257 1.76 -24.95 29.78
N PRO A 258 2.67 -24.88 28.80
CA PRO A 258 3.73 -23.88 28.84
C PRO A 258 3.13 -22.48 28.78
N ASP A 259 3.59 -21.60 29.66
CA ASP A 259 3.14 -20.21 29.70
C ASP A 259 3.54 -19.46 28.42
N ILE A 260 2.57 -18.73 27.86
CA ILE A 260 2.76 -17.86 26.71
C ILE A 260 2.91 -16.43 27.26
N TYR A 261 4.05 -16.15 27.89
CA TYR A 261 4.50 -14.78 28.16
C TYR A 261 5.73 -14.46 27.32
#